data_AF-K1LBP6-F1
#
_entry.id   AF-K1LBP6-F1
#
_cell.length_a   1.000
_cell.length_b   1.000
_cell.length_c   1.000
_cell.angle_alpha   90.00
_cell.angle_beta   90.00
_cell.angle_gamma   90.00
#
_symmetry.space_group_name_H-M   'P 1'
#
loop_
_entity.id
_entity.type
_entity.pdbx_description
1 polymer ?
#
loop_
_entity_poly.entity_id
_entity_poly.type
_entity_poly.pdbx_seq_one_letter_code
_entity_poly.pdbx_strand_id
1 'polypeptide(L)'
;MKKVDKILLMVLFSLFSLAPFSCSSSENKQEEKINYTNPEDYPGKKALATFAGGCFWCIEAPFEGIDGVIAVISGYSGGKEKNPTYEEVSNGKTGHREAVQITYDPDIISYSELLDIFWQQFDPTDEGGAFYDRGFQYSSAIFYHDNTQKNEAQKSLTKLEEAKVFDKPIVTPIIKYSNFYPAEEYHQDYYLKNPSEYYAYRRGSGRDAFIAKHWPVDLEKKYTKPSDAELKKRLTKLQYDVTMHEATERAFANKYNDNKETGIYVCIVSGAPLFSSKDKYESYSGWPSFVKPIDARLIDKPTDSSYGMVRVEVRSKLGDSHLGHVFNDGPDPTNLRYCMNSAAMRFIPKKEMEKEGYGAWLWLLD
;
A
#
# COMPACT_ATOMS: atom_id res chain seq x y z
N MET A 1 -77.47 -1.34 -62.23
CA MET A 1 -77.24 -2.48 -63.15
C MET A 1 -75.74 -2.68 -63.33
N LYS A 2 -75.25 -3.91 -63.06
CA LYS A 2 -73.97 -4.56 -63.49
C LYS A 2 -72.65 -3.98 -62.91
N LYS A 3 -72.04 -4.66 -61.91
CA LYS A 3 -70.93 -5.66 -61.97
C LYS A 3 -69.60 -5.05 -62.49
N VAL A 4 -68.59 -4.73 -61.66
CA VAL A 4 -67.56 -5.55 -60.95
C VAL A 4 -66.46 -6.10 -61.87
N ASP A 5 -65.21 -5.64 -61.69
CA ASP A 5 -63.94 -6.41 -61.48
C ASP A 5 -62.72 -5.46 -61.59
N LYS A 6 -62.10 -5.05 -60.47
CA LYS A 6 -60.81 -5.50 -59.87
C LYS A 6 -59.56 -5.32 -60.75
N ILE A 7 -58.54 -4.59 -60.22
CA ILE A 7 -57.13 -5.02 -60.07
C ILE A 7 -56.27 -3.91 -59.41
N LEU A 8 -55.71 -4.27 -58.25
CA LEU A 8 -54.38 -3.93 -57.69
C LEU A 8 -53.99 -2.46 -57.39
N LEU A 9 -54.14 -2.07 -56.12
CA LEU A 9 -53.53 -0.87 -55.53
C LEU A 9 -52.19 -1.25 -54.87
N MET A 10 -51.11 -0.63 -55.34
CA MET A 10 -49.74 -0.83 -54.89
C MET A 10 -49.48 0.06 -53.65
N VAL A 11 -49.42 -0.52 -52.45
CA VAL A 11 -49.11 0.19 -51.20
C VAL A 11 -47.61 0.04 -50.92
N LEU A 12 -46.89 1.16 -50.91
CA LEU A 12 -45.49 1.24 -50.47
C LEU A 12 -45.38 0.87 -48.98
N PHE A 13 -44.59 -0.16 -48.68
CA PHE A 13 -44.11 -0.45 -47.33
C PHE A 13 -42.99 0.53 -46.96
N SER A 14 -43.27 1.48 -46.05
CA SER A 14 -42.26 2.21 -45.30
C SER A 14 -41.75 1.32 -44.17
N LEU A 15 -40.55 0.76 -44.34
CA LEU A 15 -39.80 0.05 -43.29
C LEU A 15 -39.34 1.06 -42.23
N PHE A 16 -40.04 1.08 -41.10
CA PHE A 16 -39.60 1.69 -39.85
C PHE A 16 -38.50 0.78 -39.26
N SER A 17 -37.23 1.11 -39.48
CA SER A 17 -36.12 0.44 -38.79
C SER A 17 -36.02 1.00 -37.36
N LEU A 18 -36.60 0.28 -36.40
CA LEU A 18 -36.30 0.43 -34.98
C LEU A 18 -34.82 0.13 -34.76
N ALA A 19 -34.02 1.16 -34.50
CA ALA A 19 -32.67 1.00 -33.98
C ALA A 19 -32.77 0.59 -32.49
N PRO A 20 -32.31 -0.60 -32.08
CA PRO A 20 -32.12 -0.86 -30.67
C PRO A 20 -31.06 0.09 -30.10
N PHE A 21 -31.48 0.91 -29.13
CA PHE A 21 -30.62 1.57 -28.16
C PHE A 21 -29.68 0.51 -27.58
N SER A 22 -28.43 0.51 -28.03
CA SER A 22 -27.37 -0.29 -27.42
C SER A 22 -26.98 0.45 -26.15
N CYS A 23 -27.57 0.05 -25.02
CA CYS A 23 -27.08 0.40 -23.69
C CYS A 23 -25.63 -0.05 -23.61
N SER A 24 -24.72 0.93 -23.51
CA SER A 24 -23.34 0.73 -23.12
C SER A 24 -23.31 -0.09 -21.84
N SER A 25 -22.75 -1.29 -21.93
CA SER A 25 -22.47 -2.17 -20.82
C SER A 25 -21.70 -1.40 -19.75
N SER A 26 -22.29 -1.30 -18.56
CA SER A 26 -21.59 -0.99 -17.33
C SER A 26 -20.43 -1.97 -17.18
N GLU A 27 -19.21 -1.48 -17.30
CA GLU A 27 -18.01 -2.24 -16.96
C GLU A 27 -18.16 -2.72 -15.51
N ASN A 28 -18.27 -4.04 -15.39
CA ASN A 28 -18.35 -4.76 -14.14
C ASN A 28 -16.99 -4.57 -13.45
N LYS A 29 -16.85 -3.60 -12.55
CA LYS A 29 -15.75 -3.57 -11.59
C LYS A 29 -15.84 -4.88 -10.82
N GLN A 30 -14.92 -5.81 -11.09
CA GLN A 30 -14.73 -6.96 -10.22
C GLN A 30 -14.57 -6.44 -8.79
N GLU A 31 -15.44 -6.89 -7.88
CA GLU A 31 -15.19 -6.82 -6.45
C GLU A 31 -13.86 -7.55 -6.22
N GLU A 32 -12.79 -6.80 -5.96
CA GLU A 32 -11.55 -7.38 -5.43
C GLU A 32 -11.88 -7.99 -4.08
N LYS A 33 -12.11 -9.31 -4.07
CA LYS A 33 -12.17 -10.08 -2.84
C LYS A 33 -10.77 -10.05 -2.25
N ILE A 34 -10.59 -9.31 -1.16
CA ILE A 34 -9.40 -9.45 -0.34
C ILE A 34 -9.35 -10.91 0.10
N ASN A 35 -8.28 -11.57 -0.28
CA ASN A 35 -8.11 -12.99 -0.08
C ASN A 35 -7.75 -13.21 1.39
N TYR A 36 -8.76 -13.22 2.25
CA TYR A 36 -8.63 -13.41 3.67
C TYR A 36 -8.01 -14.79 3.94
N THR A 37 -6.73 -14.78 4.31
CA THR A 37 -6.08 -15.98 4.81
C THR A 37 -6.30 -16.01 6.32
N ASN A 38 -7.06 -16.99 6.79
CA ASN A 38 -7.18 -17.23 8.22
C ASN A 38 -5.77 -17.38 8.82
N PRO A 39 -5.36 -16.55 9.80
CA PRO A 39 -4.02 -16.62 10.38
C PRO A 39 -3.63 -18.01 10.89
N GLU A 40 -4.58 -18.84 11.31
CA GLU A 40 -4.33 -20.20 11.76
C GLU A 40 -3.90 -21.14 10.64
N ASP A 41 -4.35 -20.88 9.40
CA ASP A 41 -4.06 -21.70 8.23
C ASP A 41 -2.81 -21.22 7.47
N TYR A 42 -2.21 -20.08 7.87
CA TYR A 42 -1.04 -19.52 7.23
C TYR A 42 0.24 -20.33 7.58
N PRO A 43 0.97 -20.88 6.59
CA PRO A 43 2.08 -21.80 6.84
C PRO A 43 3.42 -21.11 7.18
N GLY A 44 3.52 -19.80 6.93
CA GLY A 44 4.75 -19.03 7.17
C GLY A 44 4.91 -18.54 8.60
N LYS A 45 5.92 -17.70 8.84
CA LYS A 45 6.12 -17.09 10.15
C LYS A 45 5.02 -16.07 10.42
N LYS A 46 4.75 -15.83 11.69
CA LYS A 46 3.76 -14.86 12.15
C LYS A 46 4.37 -13.96 13.20
N ALA A 47 4.19 -12.66 13.03
CA ALA A 47 4.50 -11.62 14.00
C ALA A 47 3.30 -10.66 14.13
N LEU A 48 3.25 -9.89 15.22
CA LEU A 48 2.16 -8.97 15.52
C LEU A 48 2.65 -7.53 15.54
N ALA A 49 1.87 -6.62 14.97
CA ALA A 49 2.00 -5.18 15.16
C ALA A 49 0.68 -4.61 15.69
N THR A 50 0.73 -3.64 16.58
CA THR A 50 -0.48 -3.01 17.13
C THR A 50 -0.37 -1.49 17.13
N PHE A 51 -1.34 -0.83 16.49
CA PHE A 51 -1.32 0.60 16.23
C PHE A 51 -2.67 1.24 16.54
N ALA A 52 -2.66 2.47 17.06
CA ALA A 52 -3.84 3.33 17.18
C ALA A 52 -3.58 4.65 16.46
N GLY A 53 -4.54 5.14 15.67
CA GLY A 53 -4.40 6.34 14.84
C GLY A 53 -5.72 7.07 14.59
N GLY A 54 -6.63 7.02 15.57
CA GLY A 54 -8.03 7.45 15.42
C GLY A 54 -8.97 6.28 15.14
N CYS A 55 -10.08 6.58 14.47
CA CYS A 55 -11.06 5.57 14.04
C CYS A 55 -10.38 4.34 13.42
N PHE A 56 -10.56 3.16 14.01
CA PHE A 56 -9.87 1.95 13.55
C PHE A 56 -10.27 1.55 12.12
N TRP A 57 -11.46 1.91 11.62
CA TRP A 57 -11.88 1.62 10.25
C TRP A 57 -10.95 2.29 9.23
N CYS A 58 -10.45 3.47 9.58
CA CYS A 58 -9.53 4.22 8.73
C CYS A 58 -8.08 3.71 8.84
N ILE A 59 -7.75 3.02 9.93
CA ILE A 59 -6.40 2.47 10.17
C ILE A 59 -6.29 1.03 9.68
N GLU A 60 -7.38 0.26 9.65
CA GLU A 60 -7.46 -1.11 9.15
C GLU A 60 -7.23 -1.16 7.63
N ALA A 61 -8.08 -0.45 6.88
CA ALA A 61 -8.12 -0.50 5.42
C ALA A 61 -6.76 -0.33 4.70
N PRO A 62 -5.84 0.57 5.13
CA PRO A 62 -4.56 0.76 4.44
C PRO A 62 -3.57 -0.41 4.51
N PHE A 63 -3.78 -1.39 5.41
CA PHE A 63 -2.89 -2.55 5.56
C PHE A 63 -3.41 -3.80 4.84
N GLU A 64 -4.71 -3.88 4.58
CA GLU A 64 -5.30 -5.04 3.93
C GLU A 64 -4.90 -5.15 2.46
N GLY A 65 -4.76 -6.39 1.99
CA GLY A 65 -4.36 -6.69 0.61
C GLY A 65 -2.88 -6.45 0.30
N ILE A 66 -2.05 -6.13 1.31
CA ILE A 66 -0.59 -6.04 1.14
C ILE A 66 0.02 -7.43 1.32
N ASP A 67 0.80 -7.88 0.33
CA ASP A 67 1.52 -9.16 0.45
C ASP A 67 2.44 -9.18 1.67
N GLY A 68 2.28 -10.22 2.49
CA GLY A 68 2.92 -10.40 3.79
C GLY A 68 2.05 -9.97 4.97
N VAL A 69 0.99 -9.17 4.77
CA VAL A 69 -0.04 -8.94 5.79
C VAL A 69 -1.06 -10.08 5.71
N ILE A 70 -1.20 -10.84 6.79
CA ILE A 70 -2.03 -12.05 6.87
C ILE A 70 -3.44 -11.69 7.32
N ALA A 71 -3.56 -10.83 8.34
CA ALA A 71 -4.84 -10.32 8.84
C ALA A 71 -4.66 -8.97 9.52
N VAL A 72 -5.72 -8.16 9.47
CA VAL A 72 -5.83 -6.89 10.19
C VAL A 72 -7.15 -6.95 10.96
N ILE A 73 -7.09 -6.75 12.27
CA ILE A 73 -8.28 -6.82 13.14
C ILE A 73 -8.45 -5.48 13.84
N SER A 74 -9.63 -4.88 13.70
CA SER A 74 -10.06 -3.71 14.46
C SER A 74 -10.39 -4.09 15.91
N GLY A 75 -10.01 -3.26 16.88
CA GLY A 75 -10.20 -3.56 18.30
C GLY A 75 -9.76 -2.46 19.26
N TYR A 76 -9.55 -2.86 20.51
CA TYR A 76 -9.31 -1.97 21.64
C TYR A 76 -8.03 -2.35 22.37
N SER A 77 -7.13 -1.38 22.63
CA SER A 77 -5.84 -1.64 23.27
C SER A 77 -5.41 -0.55 24.25
N GLY A 78 -4.59 -0.94 25.24
CA GLY A 78 -3.91 -0.04 26.18
C GLY A 78 -4.68 0.29 27.45
N GLY A 79 -5.97 -0.03 27.52
CA GLY A 79 -6.81 0.15 28.71
C GLY A 79 -6.67 -0.98 29.72
N LYS A 80 -7.22 -0.75 30.92
CA LYS A 80 -7.17 -1.74 32.02
C LYS A 80 -8.42 -2.60 32.09
N GLU A 81 -9.51 -2.09 31.54
CA GLU A 81 -10.82 -2.73 31.49
C GLU A 81 -10.73 -4.00 30.63
N LYS A 82 -11.42 -5.06 31.06
CA LYS A 82 -11.39 -6.35 30.36
C LYS A 82 -12.62 -6.50 29.49
N ASN A 83 -12.45 -6.99 28.28
CA ASN A 83 -13.51 -7.25 27.30
C ASN A 83 -14.44 -6.02 27.12
N PRO A 84 -13.89 -4.83 26.83
CA PRO A 84 -14.71 -3.65 26.64
C PRO A 84 -15.60 -3.79 25.40
N THR A 85 -16.77 -3.17 25.43
CA THR A 85 -17.67 -3.03 24.28
C THR A 85 -17.39 -1.75 23.51
N TYR A 86 -17.81 -1.67 22.24
CA TYR A 86 -17.70 -0.43 21.46
C TYR A 86 -18.35 0.75 22.19
N GLU A 87 -19.51 0.54 22.80
CA GLU A 87 -20.21 1.60 23.53
C GLU A 87 -19.36 2.15 24.67
N GLU A 88 -18.70 1.30 25.47
CA GLU A 88 -17.85 1.71 26.58
C GLU A 88 -16.56 2.41 26.12
N VAL A 89 -16.00 2.02 24.97
CA VAL A 89 -14.79 2.66 24.42
C VAL A 89 -15.14 3.99 23.78
N SER A 90 -16.11 4.01 22.87
CA SER A 90 -16.50 5.20 22.09
C SER A 90 -17.01 6.35 22.96
N ASN A 91 -17.66 6.07 24.09
CA ASN A 91 -18.08 7.10 25.06
C ASN A 91 -16.98 7.52 26.06
N GLY A 92 -15.76 6.99 25.93
CA GLY A 92 -14.61 7.37 26.75
C GLY A 92 -14.64 6.86 28.19
N LYS A 93 -15.45 5.84 28.51
CA LYS A 93 -15.52 5.26 29.87
C LYS A 93 -14.36 4.33 30.20
N THR A 94 -13.53 3.97 29.22
CA THR A 94 -12.39 3.06 29.40
C THR A 94 -11.05 3.75 29.13
N GLY A 95 -9.96 3.11 29.54
CA GLY A 95 -8.60 3.53 29.18
C GLY A 95 -8.12 2.97 27.83
N HIS A 96 -9.00 2.42 26.99
CA HIS A 96 -8.62 1.85 25.70
C HIS A 96 -8.61 2.89 24.59
N ARG A 97 -7.79 2.63 23.57
CA ARG A 97 -7.84 3.27 22.27
C ARG A 97 -8.46 2.33 21.26
N GLU A 98 -9.19 2.88 20.29
CA GLU A 98 -9.41 2.22 19.02
C GLU A 98 -8.04 1.95 18.37
N ALA A 99 -7.81 0.69 18.04
CA ALA A 99 -6.54 0.18 17.55
C ALA A 99 -6.78 -0.93 16.52
N VAL A 100 -5.74 -1.22 15.74
CA VAL A 100 -5.68 -2.40 14.89
C VAL A 100 -4.58 -3.33 15.38
N GLN A 101 -4.80 -4.63 15.27
CA GLN A 101 -3.77 -5.65 15.42
C GLN A 101 -3.53 -6.33 14.06
N ILE A 102 -2.31 -6.18 13.56
CA ILE A 102 -1.87 -6.72 12.28
C ILE A 102 -1.08 -7.97 12.54
N THR A 103 -1.49 -9.09 11.95
CA THR A 103 -0.69 -10.31 11.84
C THR A 103 0.02 -10.30 10.51
N TYR A 104 1.35 -10.43 10.51
CA TYR A 104 2.15 -10.36 9.29
C TYR A 104 3.26 -11.41 9.28
N ASP A 105 3.74 -11.75 8.09
CA ASP A 105 4.92 -12.61 7.90
C ASP A 105 6.20 -11.74 7.80
N PRO A 106 7.07 -11.76 8.83
CA PRO A 106 8.30 -10.96 8.84
C PRO A 106 9.31 -11.36 7.76
N ASP A 107 9.15 -12.53 7.13
CA ASP A 107 10.00 -12.95 6.01
C ASP A 107 9.51 -12.35 4.66
N ILE A 108 8.36 -11.67 4.64
CA ILE A 108 7.73 -11.07 3.45
C ILE A 108 7.59 -9.54 3.57
N ILE A 109 7.20 -9.03 4.75
CA ILE A 109 7.05 -7.60 5.04
C ILE A 109 7.62 -7.29 6.43
N SER A 110 8.41 -6.23 6.54
CA SER A 110 9.03 -5.83 7.80
C SER A 110 8.13 -4.93 8.66
N TYR A 111 8.41 -4.87 9.96
CA TYR A 111 7.75 -3.93 10.88
C TYR A 111 7.98 -2.46 10.47
N SER A 112 9.18 -2.14 9.95
CA SER A 112 9.51 -0.82 9.41
C SER A 112 8.59 -0.40 8.26
N GLU A 113 8.22 -1.32 7.37
CA GLU A 113 7.28 -1.05 6.28
C GLU A 113 5.86 -0.79 6.80
N LEU A 114 5.43 -1.51 7.84
CA LEU A 114 4.14 -1.25 8.48
C LEU A 114 4.10 0.12 9.17
N LEU A 115 5.20 0.54 9.81
CA LEU A 115 5.34 1.87 10.39
C LEU A 115 5.26 2.97 9.32
N ASP A 116 5.93 2.80 8.18
CA ASP A 116 5.91 3.76 7.07
C ASP A 116 4.48 3.97 6.54
N ILE A 117 3.65 2.92 6.51
CA ILE A 117 2.22 3.02 6.16
C ILE A 117 1.44 3.72 7.27
N PHE A 118 1.63 3.30 8.53
CA PHE A 118 0.90 3.82 9.69
C PHE A 118 0.98 5.35 9.80
N TRP A 119 2.18 5.91 9.73
CA TRP A 119 2.41 7.35 9.86
C TRP A 119 1.73 8.19 8.78
N GLN A 120 1.38 7.58 7.64
CA GLN A 120 0.71 8.28 6.55
C GLN A 120 -0.80 8.36 6.72
N GLN A 121 -1.39 7.72 7.74
CA GLN A 121 -2.85 7.59 7.84
C GLN A 121 -3.54 8.68 8.68
N PHE A 122 -2.83 9.34 9.59
CA PHE A 122 -3.41 10.26 10.58
C PHE A 122 -2.49 11.45 10.86
N ASP A 123 -2.96 12.45 11.63
CA ASP A 123 -2.13 13.55 12.13
C ASP A 123 -1.40 13.12 13.41
N PRO A 124 -0.08 12.85 13.38
CA PRO A 124 0.66 12.40 14.55
C PRO A 124 1.00 13.54 15.52
N THR A 125 0.59 14.77 15.20
CA THR A 125 0.80 15.96 16.02
C THR A 125 -0.45 16.34 16.83
N ASP A 126 -1.55 15.59 16.66
CA ASP A 126 -2.81 15.79 17.36
C ASP A 126 -2.86 15.02 18.69
N GLU A 127 -2.87 15.76 19.80
CA GLU A 127 -2.91 15.19 21.16
C GLU A 127 -4.33 14.91 21.68
N GLY A 128 -5.38 15.42 21.01
CA GLY A 128 -6.75 15.39 21.53
C GLY A 128 -7.70 14.40 20.84
N GLY A 129 -7.17 13.52 19.98
CA GLY A 129 -7.93 12.58 19.16
C GLY A 129 -7.35 12.48 17.75
N ALA A 130 -8.21 12.22 16.76
CA ALA A 130 -7.84 12.22 15.35
C ALA A 130 -8.95 12.88 14.53
N PHE A 131 -8.66 14.06 13.99
CA PHE A 131 -9.59 14.80 13.13
C PHE A 131 -10.94 15.07 13.83
N TYR A 132 -12.06 14.66 13.23
CA TYR A 132 -13.40 14.77 13.80
C TYR A 132 -13.59 13.93 15.07
N ASP A 133 -12.89 12.80 15.20
CA ASP A 133 -13.03 11.90 16.34
C ASP A 133 -12.17 12.41 17.50
N ARG A 134 -12.82 12.90 18.56
CA ARG A 134 -12.15 13.52 19.71
C ARG A 134 -12.23 12.65 20.94
N GLY A 135 -11.19 12.71 21.76
CA GLY A 135 -11.10 11.95 23.00
C GLY A 135 -9.92 10.98 23.01
N PHE A 136 -9.61 10.49 24.21
CA PHE A 136 -8.47 9.60 24.43
C PHE A 136 -8.56 8.31 23.61
N GLN A 137 -9.76 7.77 23.43
CA GLN A 137 -10.05 6.58 22.66
C GLN A 137 -9.67 6.70 21.17
N TYR A 138 -9.58 7.93 20.65
CA TYR A 138 -9.14 8.22 19.28
C TYR A 138 -7.72 8.78 19.21
N SER A 139 -7.02 8.90 20.34
CA SER A 139 -5.62 9.33 20.32
C SER A 139 -4.72 8.26 19.71
N SER A 140 -3.63 8.69 19.09
CA SER A 140 -2.67 7.76 18.48
C SER A 140 -1.81 7.03 19.52
N ALA A 141 -1.25 5.87 19.13
CA ALA A 141 -0.21 5.15 19.87
C ALA A 141 0.43 4.06 19.00
N ILE A 142 1.70 3.76 19.27
CA ILE A 142 2.37 2.54 18.80
C ILE A 142 2.58 1.62 19.99
N PHE A 143 2.03 0.41 19.93
CA PHE A 143 2.15 -0.60 20.98
C PHE A 143 3.23 -1.61 20.60
N TYR A 144 4.42 -1.48 21.16
CA TYR A 144 5.54 -2.37 20.85
C TYR A 144 5.42 -3.70 21.59
N HIS A 145 5.62 -4.81 20.88
CA HIS A 145 5.60 -6.17 21.43
C HIS A 145 6.97 -6.61 21.97
N ASP A 146 8.06 -6.03 21.44
CA ASP A 146 9.42 -6.30 21.87
C ASP A 146 10.35 -5.07 21.72
N ASN A 147 11.62 -5.23 22.08
CA ASN A 147 12.62 -4.15 21.99
C ASN A 147 13.01 -3.80 20.54
N THR A 148 12.90 -4.74 19.60
CA THR A 148 13.18 -4.48 18.18
C THR A 148 12.13 -3.52 17.64
N GLN A 149 10.84 -3.81 17.87
CA GLN A 149 9.75 -2.91 17.50
C GLN A 149 9.85 -1.55 18.18
N LYS A 150 10.20 -1.52 19.47
CA LYS A 150 10.42 -0.24 20.17
C LYS A 150 11.48 0.61 19.47
N ASN A 151 12.62 0.00 19.13
CA ASN A 151 13.73 0.70 18.48
C ASN A 151 13.38 1.14 17.05
N GLU A 152 12.69 0.31 16.28
CA GLU A 152 12.24 0.65 14.93
C GLU A 152 11.18 1.77 14.94
N ALA A 153 10.21 1.71 15.86
CA ALA A 153 9.23 2.77 16.05
C ALA A 153 9.91 4.10 16.37
N GLN A 154 10.88 4.10 17.29
CA GLN A 154 11.62 5.31 17.65
C GLN A 154 12.43 5.86 16.47
N LYS A 155 13.10 4.99 15.70
CA LYS A 155 13.82 5.38 14.48
C LYS A 155 12.87 5.97 13.43
N SER A 156 11.70 5.38 13.24
CA SER A 156 10.70 5.88 12.27
C SER A 156 10.17 7.27 12.65
N LEU A 157 9.94 7.51 13.94
CA LEU A 157 9.57 8.82 14.46
C LEU A 157 10.69 9.85 14.22
N THR A 158 11.92 9.53 14.62
CA THR A 158 13.07 10.42 14.42
C THR A 158 13.29 10.75 12.95
N LYS A 159 13.13 9.78 12.04
CA LYS A 159 13.19 10.02 10.59
C LYS A 159 12.19 11.10 10.14
N LEU A 160 10.94 11.06 10.63
CA LEU A 160 9.92 12.05 10.27
C LEU A 160 10.21 13.44 10.86
N GLU A 161 10.74 13.50 12.09
CA GLU A 161 11.15 14.75 12.73
C GLU A 161 12.34 15.39 12.03
N GLU A 162 13.38 14.61 11.70
CA GLU A 162 14.56 15.08 10.98
C GLU A 162 14.21 15.58 9.57
N ALA A 163 13.32 14.87 8.88
CA ALA A 163 12.79 15.26 7.58
C ALA A 163 11.79 16.42 7.63
N LYS A 164 11.39 16.86 8.84
CA LYS A 164 10.44 17.97 9.07
C LYS A 164 9.15 17.82 8.26
N VAL A 165 8.61 16.60 8.22
CA VAL A 165 7.36 16.29 7.50
C VAL A 165 6.18 17.08 8.09
N PHE A 166 6.22 17.35 9.39
CA PHE A 166 5.19 18.09 10.11
C PHE A 166 5.73 19.36 10.75
N ASP A 167 4.90 20.41 10.79
CA ASP A 167 5.24 21.70 11.40
C ASP A 167 5.27 21.64 12.94
N LYS A 168 4.57 20.66 13.53
CA LYS A 168 4.44 20.47 14.97
C LYS A 168 5.16 19.18 15.40
N PRO A 169 5.60 19.09 16.67
CA PRO A 169 6.18 17.86 17.21
C PRO A 169 5.21 16.68 17.11
N ILE A 170 5.76 15.49 16.86
CA ILE A 170 5.00 14.24 16.92
C ILE A 170 4.70 13.92 18.38
N VAL A 171 3.42 13.71 18.70
CA VAL A 171 2.94 13.40 20.06
C VAL A 171 2.48 11.95 20.21
N THR A 172 2.53 11.14 19.14
CA THR A 172 2.19 9.71 19.15
C THR A 172 3.12 8.93 20.10
N PRO A 173 2.61 8.37 21.21
CA PRO A 173 3.43 7.68 22.18
C PRO A 173 3.81 6.27 21.69
N ILE A 174 5.06 5.87 21.96
CA ILE A 174 5.56 4.50 21.78
C ILE A 174 5.53 3.80 23.13
N ILE A 175 4.54 2.92 23.33
CA ILE A 175 4.24 2.30 24.63
C ILE A 175 4.28 0.79 24.56
N LYS A 176 4.57 0.13 25.69
CA LYS A 176 4.63 -1.32 25.76
C LYS A 176 3.24 -1.90 25.51
N TYR A 177 3.13 -2.87 24.61
CA TYR A 177 1.91 -3.64 24.42
C TYR A 177 1.50 -4.35 25.72
N SER A 178 0.20 -4.30 26.03
CA SER A 178 -0.39 -4.90 27.23
C SER A 178 -1.50 -5.91 26.92
N ASN A 179 -2.41 -5.55 26.02
CA ASN A 179 -3.62 -6.29 25.71
C ASN A 179 -4.21 -5.82 24.38
N PHE A 180 -5.09 -6.65 23.82
CA PHE A 180 -5.90 -6.33 22.67
C PHE A 180 -7.23 -7.07 22.81
N TYR A 181 -8.33 -6.38 22.55
CA TYR A 181 -9.68 -6.95 22.51
C TYR A 181 -10.26 -6.68 21.12
N PRO A 182 -10.53 -7.72 20.32
CA PRO A 182 -11.20 -7.53 19.02
C PRO A 182 -12.52 -6.77 19.20
N ALA A 183 -12.76 -5.81 18.33
CA ALA A 183 -14.05 -5.15 18.22
C ALA A 183 -15.08 -6.13 17.63
N GLU A 184 -16.34 -5.79 17.81
CA GLU A 184 -17.49 -6.54 17.32
C GLU A 184 -17.43 -6.75 15.80
N GLU A 185 -17.99 -7.85 15.31
CA GLU A 185 -17.88 -8.29 13.90
C GLU A 185 -18.36 -7.23 12.87
N TYR A 186 -19.29 -6.37 13.26
CA TYR A 186 -19.77 -5.31 12.38
C TYR A 186 -18.75 -4.18 12.16
N HIS A 187 -17.69 -4.11 12.98
CA HIS A 187 -16.58 -3.17 12.81
C HIS A 187 -15.46 -3.69 11.91
N GLN A 188 -15.28 -5.00 11.81
CA GLN A 188 -14.24 -5.60 10.97
C GLN A 188 -14.58 -5.37 9.50
N ASP A 189 -13.61 -5.03 8.66
CA ASP A 189 -13.80 -4.80 7.21
C ASP A 189 -14.85 -3.73 6.90
N TYR A 190 -15.02 -2.73 7.76
CA TYR A 190 -16.15 -1.82 7.62
C TYR A 190 -16.15 -1.06 6.29
N TYR A 191 -14.97 -0.76 5.75
CA TYR A 191 -14.81 -0.11 4.45
C TYR A 191 -15.24 -0.99 3.25
N LEU A 192 -15.18 -2.32 3.39
CA LEU A 192 -15.70 -3.28 2.40
C LEU A 192 -17.20 -3.52 2.59
N LYS A 193 -17.65 -3.67 3.84
CA LYS A 193 -19.05 -3.96 4.18
C LYS A 193 -19.97 -2.75 3.94
N ASN A 194 -19.49 -1.53 4.20
CA ASN A 194 -20.26 -0.28 4.13
C ASN A 194 -19.52 0.84 3.36
N PRO A 195 -19.15 0.63 2.09
CA PRO A 195 -18.20 1.50 1.38
C PRO A 195 -18.70 2.94 1.24
N SER A 196 -19.98 3.15 0.90
CA SER A 196 -20.52 4.50 0.71
C SER A 196 -20.48 5.34 1.98
N GLU A 197 -20.84 4.74 3.12
CA GLU A 197 -20.82 5.39 4.42
C GLU A 197 -19.38 5.65 4.88
N TYR A 198 -18.52 4.63 4.79
CA TYR A 198 -17.11 4.74 5.12
C TYR A 198 -16.42 5.88 4.35
N TYR A 199 -16.55 5.94 3.02
CA TYR A 199 -15.88 6.97 2.22
C TYR A 199 -16.53 8.36 2.37
N ALA A 200 -17.81 8.44 2.75
CA ALA A 200 -18.42 9.71 3.14
C ALA A 200 -17.84 10.21 4.47
N TYR A 201 -17.77 9.34 5.47
CA TYR A 201 -17.22 9.62 6.79
C TYR A 201 -15.73 9.99 6.72
N ARG A 202 -14.90 9.17 6.06
CA ARG A 202 -13.45 9.38 5.93
C ARG A 202 -13.12 10.73 5.30
N ARG A 203 -13.84 11.11 4.24
CA ARG A 203 -13.71 12.44 3.63
C ARG A 203 -14.20 13.55 4.55
N GLY A 204 -15.37 13.36 5.16
CA GLY A 204 -15.99 14.34 6.05
C GLY A 204 -15.21 14.61 7.34
N SER A 205 -14.43 13.63 7.82
CA SER A 205 -13.61 13.77 9.01
C SER A 205 -12.45 14.77 8.82
N GLY A 206 -11.98 14.96 7.58
CA GLY A 206 -10.79 15.73 7.25
C GLY A 206 -9.53 14.89 7.05
N ARG A 207 -9.59 13.57 7.29
CA ARG A 207 -8.45 12.65 7.11
C ARG A 207 -7.89 12.68 5.69
N ASP A 208 -8.74 12.58 4.67
CA ASP A 208 -8.26 12.57 3.27
C ASP A 208 -7.60 13.91 2.87
N ALA A 209 -8.11 15.03 3.37
CA ALA A 209 -7.51 16.33 3.13
C ALA A 209 -6.13 16.44 3.80
N PHE A 210 -5.98 15.90 5.01
CA PHE A 210 -4.69 15.81 5.68
C PHE A 210 -3.70 14.94 4.91
N ILE A 211 -4.13 13.76 4.46
CA ILE A 211 -3.29 12.83 3.70
C ILE A 211 -2.83 13.50 2.41
N ALA A 212 -3.74 14.09 1.64
CA ALA A 212 -3.41 14.77 0.38
C ALA A 212 -2.49 15.98 0.55
N LYS A 213 -2.49 16.60 1.73
CA LYS A 213 -1.59 17.73 2.03
C LYS A 213 -0.15 17.29 2.28
N HIS A 214 0.07 16.16 2.95
CA HIS A 214 1.39 15.73 3.40
C HIS A 214 2.01 14.63 2.53
N TRP A 215 1.17 13.85 1.84
CA TRP A 215 1.60 12.64 1.16
C TRP A 215 1.15 12.62 -0.30
N PRO A 216 1.93 11.96 -1.18
CA PRO A 216 1.49 11.69 -2.54
C PRO A 216 0.20 10.86 -2.57
N VAL A 217 -0.81 11.35 -3.29
CA VAL A 217 -2.10 10.67 -3.51
C VAL A 217 -2.35 10.44 -5.00
N ASP A 218 -3.39 9.66 -5.34
CA ASP A 218 -3.78 9.34 -6.73
C ASP A 218 -2.62 8.74 -7.56
N LEU A 219 -1.80 7.89 -6.93
CA LEU A 219 -0.59 7.34 -7.53
C LEU A 219 -0.89 6.47 -8.75
N GLU A 220 -2.00 5.75 -8.75
CA GLU A 220 -2.48 4.93 -9.88
C GLU A 220 -2.82 5.78 -11.11
N LYS A 221 -3.28 7.02 -10.90
CA LYS A 221 -3.53 7.97 -11.99
C LYS A 221 -2.25 8.62 -12.48
N LYS A 222 -1.30 8.89 -11.57
CA LYS A 222 -0.03 9.55 -11.88
C LYS A 222 0.95 8.61 -12.60
N TYR A 223 1.02 7.35 -12.20
CA TYR A 223 1.96 6.38 -12.72
C TYR A 223 1.21 5.21 -13.35
N THR A 224 1.07 5.25 -14.68
CA THR A 224 0.35 4.23 -15.43
C THR A 224 1.32 3.40 -16.26
N LYS A 225 1.08 2.09 -16.36
CA LYS A 225 1.78 1.20 -17.29
C LYS A 225 1.50 1.60 -18.75
N PRO A 226 2.51 1.98 -19.54
CA PRO A 226 2.34 2.23 -20.97
C PRO A 226 1.97 0.96 -21.74
N SER A 227 1.50 1.11 -22.97
CA SER A 227 1.20 -0.04 -23.83
C SER A 227 2.46 -0.82 -24.20
N ASP A 228 2.31 -2.12 -24.47
CA ASP A 228 3.44 -2.98 -24.87
C ASP A 228 4.22 -2.43 -26.08
N ALA A 229 3.50 -1.85 -27.05
CA ALA A 229 4.10 -1.23 -28.24
C ALA A 229 4.97 -0.01 -27.89
N GLU A 230 4.59 0.78 -26.89
CA GLU A 230 5.39 1.90 -26.39
C GLU A 230 6.60 1.40 -25.60
N LEU A 231 6.42 0.36 -24.79
CA LEU A 231 7.51 -0.26 -24.02
C LEU A 231 8.61 -0.79 -24.94
N LYS A 232 8.26 -1.50 -26.02
CA LYS A 232 9.21 -1.99 -27.04
C LYS A 232 10.00 -0.88 -27.74
N LYS A 233 9.45 0.34 -27.82
CA LYS A 233 10.13 1.51 -28.43
C LYS A 233 11.04 2.23 -27.43
N ARG A 234 10.62 2.31 -26.16
CA ARG A 234 11.28 3.11 -25.12
C ARG A 234 12.37 2.34 -24.38
N LEU A 235 12.14 1.05 -24.13
CA LEU A 235 13.05 0.22 -23.34
C LEU A 235 14.09 -0.46 -24.24
N THR A 236 15.31 -0.61 -23.71
CA THR A 236 16.29 -1.52 -24.31
C THR A 236 15.79 -2.96 -24.24
N LYS A 237 16.35 -3.85 -25.06
CA LYS A 237 16.00 -5.28 -25.03
C LYS A 237 16.11 -5.89 -23.63
N LEU A 238 17.22 -5.63 -22.93
CA LEU A 238 17.43 -6.14 -21.57
C LEU A 238 16.37 -5.61 -20.59
N GLN A 239 16.07 -4.31 -20.64
CA GLN A 239 15.05 -3.72 -19.75
C GLN A 239 13.66 -4.30 -20.04
N TYR A 240 13.31 -4.48 -21.31
CA TYR A 240 12.03 -5.10 -21.69
C TYR A 240 11.95 -6.56 -21.23
N ASP A 241 12.98 -7.36 -21.49
CA ASP A 241 13.02 -8.77 -21.09
C ASP A 241 12.97 -8.93 -19.56
N VAL A 242 13.72 -8.11 -18.81
CA VAL A 242 13.69 -8.13 -17.35
C VAL A 242 12.31 -7.76 -16.83
N THR A 243 11.75 -6.64 -17.31
CA THR A 243 10.51 -6.10 -16.73
C THR A 243 9.25 -6.86 -17.13
N MET A 244 9.18 -7.35 -18.38
CA MET A 244 7.97 -7.97 -18.92
C MET A 244 8.04 -9.49 -19.02
N HIS A 245 9.25 -10.08 -19.06
CA HIS A 245 9.45 -11.51 -19.23
C HIS A 245 10.30 -12.14 -18.11
N GLU A 246 10.38 -11.46 -16.95
CA GLU A 246 11.00 -11.99 -15.72
C GLU A 246 12.45 -12.45 -15.93
N ALA A 247 13.15 -11.88 -16.91
CA ALA A 247 14.57 -12.13 -17.09
C ALA A 247 15.37 -11.51 -15.92
N THR A 248 16.57 -12.02 -15.71
CA THR A 248 17.50 -11.50 -14.70
C THR A 248 18.78 -10.99 -15.38
N GLU A 249 19.17 -9.75 -15.10
CA GLU A 249 20.42 -9.18 -15.61
C GLU A 249 21.64 -9.86 -14.96
N ARG A 250 22.80 -9.77 -15.59
CA ARG A 250 24.02 -10.40 -15.08
C ARG A 250 24.53 -9.70 -13.80
N ALA A 251 24.84 -10.50 -12.78
CA ALA A 251 25.50 -10.04 -11.55
C ALA A 251 26.77 -9.22 -11.85
N PHE A 252 27.00 -8.16 -11.07
CA PHE A 252 28.14 -7.23 -11.14
C PHE A 252 28.30 -6.46 -12.45
N ALA A 253 27.58 -6.82 -13.51
CA ALA A 253 27.62 -6.19 -14.82
C ALA A 253 26.36 -5.35 -15.05
N ASN A 254 26.00 -4.52 -14.07
CA ASN A 254 24.80 -3.70 -14.10
C ASN A 254 25.04 -2.30 -13.52
N LYS A 255 24.13 -1.37 -13.86
CA LYS A 255 24.34 0.07 -13.66
C LYS A 255 24.31 0.51 -12.20
N TYR A 256 23.53 -0.15 -11.36
CA TYR A 256 23.22 0.37 -10.02
C TYR A 256 23.75 -0.47 -8.86
N ASN A 257 24.43 -1.61 -9.10
CA ASN A 257 25.07 -2.39 -8.04
C ASN A 257 25.93 -1.50 -7.14
N ASP A 258 26.85 -0.73 -7.74
CA ASP A 258 27.81 0.10 -7.02
C ASP A 258 27.33 1.55 -6.82
N ASN A 259 26.09 1.89 -7.19
CA ASN A 259 25.59 3.26 -7.04
C ASN A 259 25.47 3.63 -5.55
N LYS A 260 26.02 4.80 -5.20
CA LYS A 260 26.02 5.40 -3.86
C LYS A 260 25.47 6.83 -3.83
N GLU A 261 25.03 7.35 -4.96
CA GLU A 261 24.44 8.68 -5.02
C GLU A 261 23.14 8.74 -4.20
N THR A 262 22.89 9.88 -3.56
CA THR A 262 21.64 10.13 -2.85
C THR A 262 20.52 10.41 -3.85
N GLY A 263 19.41 9.69 -3.74
CA GLY A 263 18.29 9.78 -4.67
C GLY A 263 17.29 8.63 -4.49
N ILE A 264 16.35 8.52 -5.41
CA ILE A 264 15.37 7.43 -5.44
C ILE A 264 15.50 6.59 -6.69
N TYR A 265 15.08 5.34 -6.60
CA TYR A 265 14.93 4.42 -7.71
C TYR A 265 13.45 4.33 -8.06
N VAL A 266 13.13 4.58 -9.31
CA VAL A 266 11.77 4.55 -9.84
C VAL A 266 11.61 3.41 -10.84
N CYS A 267 10.40 2.87 -10.96
CA CYS A 267 10.04 1.88 -11.96
C CYS A 267 10.34 2.43 -13.36
N ILE A 268 11.13 1.72 -14.15
CA ILE A 268 11.44 2.17 -15.52
C ILE A 268 10.20 2.15 -16.43
N VAL A 269 9.21 1.32 -16.10
CA VAL A 269 7.94 1.16 -16.84
C VAL A 269 6.99 2.32 -16.54
N SER A 270 6.55 2.50 -15.30
CA SER A 270 5.52 3.51 -14.94
C SER A 270 6.08 4.82 -14.42
N GLY A 271 7.34 4.87 -13.99
CA GLY A 271 7.92 5.99 -13.26
C GLY A 271 7.54 6.05 -11.77
N ALA A 272 6.80 5.08 -11.25
CA ALA A 272 6.45 5.01 -9.83
C ALA A 272 7.70 4.86 -8.94
N PRO A 273 7.82 5.59 -7.81
CA PRO A 273 8.89 5.38 -6.83
C PRO A 273 8.86 3.98 -6.24
N LEU A 274 10.05 3.37 -6.10
CA LEU A 274 10.21 2.00 -5.61
C LEU A 274 11.11 1.94 -4.37
N PHE A 275 12.32 2.49 -4.46
CA PHE A 275 13.32 2.37 -3.40
C PHE A 275 14.06 3.68 -3.14
N SER A 276 14.45 3.92 -1.89
CA SER A 276 15.30 5.05 -1.51
C SER A 276 16.76 4.62 -1.48
N SER A 277 17.69 5.52 -1.84
CA SER A 277 19.11 5.27 -1.64
C SER A 277 19.49 5.10 -0.16
N LYS A 278 18.69 5.63 0.77
CA LYS A 278 18.91 5.48 2.23
C LYS A 278 18.69 4.03 2.70
N ASP A 279 17.87 3.27 1.98
CA ASP A 279 17.58 1.86 2.27
C ASP A 279 18.45 0.90 1.44
N LYS A 280 19.32 1.43 0.56
CA LYS A 280 20.27 0.63 -0.24
C LYS A 280 21.52 0.27 0.58
N TYR A 281 22.00 -0.96 0.44
CA TYR A 281 23.22 -1.42 1.11
C TYR A 281 24.07 -2.32 0.20
N GLU A 282 25.31 -2.60 0.63
CA GLU A 282 26.18 -3.57 -0.05
C GLU A 282 25.87 -4.99 0.42
N SER A 283 25.22 -5.77 -0.44
CA SER A 283 24.92 -7.17 -0.17
C SER A 283 25.97 -8.15 -0.71
N TYR A 284 26.84 -7.68 -1.61
CA TYR A 284 27.78 -8.50 -2.39
C TYR A 284 27.11 -9.56 -3.29
N SER A 285 25.78 -9.49 -3.49
CA SER A 285 25.07 -10.40 -4.39
C SER A 285 25.39 -10.13 -5.86
N GLY A 286 25.82 -8.90 -6.18
CA GLY A 286 26.05 -8.43 -7.54
C GLY A 286 24.85 -7.71 -8.17
N TRP A 287 23.77 -7.48 -7.40
CA TRP A 287 22.64 -6.63 -7.80
C TRP A 287 22.33 -5.57 -6.73
N PRO A 288 21.80 -4.39 -7.12
CA PRO A 288 21.39 -3.39 -6.15
C PRO A 288 20.39 -3.99 -5.14
N SER A 289 20.73 -3.86 -3.86
CA SER A 289 20.01 -4.49 -2.77
C SER A 289 19.52 -3.46 -1.75
N PHE A 290 18.27 -3.61 -1.31
CA PHE A 290 17.61 -2.70 -0.38
C PHE A 290 17.02 -3.45 0.81
N VAL A 291 16.84 -2.78 1.94
CA VAL A 291 16.24 -3.37 3.15
C VAL A 291 14.71 -3.26 3.18
N LYS A 292 14.14 -2.32 2.42
CA LYS A 292 12.70 -2.11 2.24
C LYS A 292 12.38 -1.22 1.02
N PRO A 293 11.16 -1.29 0.45
CA PRO A 293 10.66 -0.30 -0.50
C PRO A 293 10.32 1.03 0.18
N ILE A 294 10.09 2.06 -0.64
CA ILE A 294 9.59 3.37 -0.19
C ILE A 294 8.18 3.25 0.41
N ASP A 295 7.36 2.36 -0.16
CA ASP A 295 5.99 2.11 0.27
C ASP A 295 5.61 0.69 -0.15
N ALA A 296 5.34 -0.19 0.83
CA ALA A 296 4.99 -1.58 0.55
C ALA A 296 3.68 -1.72 -0.25
N ARG A 297 2.82 -0.71 -0.25
CA ARG A 297 1.58 -0.69 -1.05
C ARG A 297 1.84 -0.57 -2.55
N LEU A 298 3.05 -0.18 -2.96
CA LEU A 298 3.46 -0.03 -4.36
C LEU A 298 4.18 -1.28 -4.92
N ILE A 299 4.31 -2.33 -4.11
CA ILE A 299 5.06 -3.54 -4.42
C ILE A 299 4.17 -4.78 -4.27
N ASP A 300 4.03 -5.53 -5.35
CA ASP A 300 3.42 -6.86 -5.30
C ASP A 300 4.54 -7.90 -5.10
N LYS A 301 4.26 -8.92 -4.27
CA LYS A 301 5.20 -9.96 -3.87
C LYS A 301 4.63 -11.38 -4.08
N PRO A 302 4.29 -11.76 -5.33
CA PRO A 302 3.74 -13.07 -5.60
C PRO A 302 4.78 -14.18 -5.33
N THR A 303 4.28 -15.38 -5.01
CA THR A 303 5.13 -16.56 -4.87
C THR A 303 5.66 -17.00 -6.23
N ASP A 304 6.97 -17.15 -6.35
CA ASP A 304 7.67 -17.68 -7.53
C ASP A 304 8.16 -19.11 -7.24
N SER A 305 7.67 -20.08 -8.01
CA SER A 305 8.04 -21.50 -7.91
C SER A 305 8.98 -21.98 -9.03
N SER A 306 9.53 -21.04 -9.81
CA SER A 306 10.38 -21.31 -10.96
C SER A 306 11.72 -21.93 -10.56
N TYR A 307 12.34 -22.67 -11.49
CA TYR A 307 13.64 -23.32 -11.31
C TYR A 307 13.74 -24.29 -10.11
N GLY A 308 12.61 -24.80 -9.63
CA GLY A 308 12.55 -25.73 -8.50
C GLY A 308 12.82 -25.09 -7.14
N MET A 309 12.78 -23.76 -7.05
CA MET A 309 12.90 -22.99 -5.81
C MET A 309 11.56 -22.35 -5.46
N VAL A 310 11.30 -22.12 -4.18
CA VAL A 310 10.21 -21.24 -3.74
C VAL A 310 10.84 -19.92 -3.30
N ARG A 311 10.51 -18.85 -4.02
CA ARG A 311 11.01 -17.50 -3.79
C ARG A 311 9.83 -16.53 -3.76
N VAL A 312 10.10 -15.31 -3.32
CA VAL A 312 9.14 -14.23 -3.31
C VAL A 312 9.58 -13.26 -4.40
N GLU A 313 8.81 -13.20 -5.49
CA GLU A 313 9.04 -12.23 -6.55
C GLU A 313 8.78 -10.82 -6.00
N VAL A 314 9.35 -9.80 -6.62
CA VAL A 314 9.06 -8.41 -6.32
C VAL A 314 8.71 -7.72 -7.64
N ARG A 315 7.52 -7.14 -7.70
CA ARG A 315 6.99 -6.45 -8.87
C ARG A 315 6.60 -5.02 -8.51
N SER A 316 6.72 -4.10 -9.45
CA SER A 316 6.12 -2.78 -9.31
C SER A 316 4.62 -2.91 -9.58
N LYS A 317 3.79 -2.60 -8.58
CA LYS A 317 2.33 -2.70 -8.70
C LYS A 317 1.77 -1.85 -9.84
N LEU A 318 2.15 -0.57 -9.87
CA LEU A 318 1.68 0.38 -10.88
C LEU A 318 2.29 0.19 -12.28
N GLY A 319 3.43 -0.52 -12.34
CA GLY A 319 4.07 -0.88 -13.60
C GLY A 319 3.67 -2.26 -14.13
N ASP A 320 3.03 -3.10 -13.31
CA ASP A 320 2.93 -4.56 -13.46
C ASP A 320 4.19 -5.10 -14.18
N SER A 321 5.32 -4.96 -13.48
CA SER A 321 6.64 -5.24 -14.05
C SER A 321 7.53 -5.90 -13.03
N HIS A 322 8.18 -6.98 -13.43
CA HIS A 322 9.19 -7.67 -12.63
C HIS A 322 10.34 -6.73 -12.26
N LEU A 323 10.73 -6.76 -10.98
CA LEU A 323 11.87 -6.02 -10.44
C LEU A 323 12.99 -6.97 -10.01
N GLY A 324 12.65 -8.05 -9.31
CA GLY A 324 13.59 -9.04 -8.79
C GLY A 324 12.94 -9.93 -7.73
N HIS A 325 13.67 -10.20 -6.66
CA HIS A 325 13.20 -11.06 -5.56
C HIS A 325 13.54 -10.48 -4.19
N VAL A 326 12.77 -10.83 -3.18
CA VAL A 326 13.06 -10.55 -1.77
C VAL A 326 13.45 -11.84 -1.05
N PHE A 327 14.44 -11.72 -0.17
CA PHE A 327 15.00 -12.81 0.63
C PHE A 327 15.04 -12.41 2.10
N ASN A 328 15.04 -13.39 3.01
CA ASN A 328 15.12 -13.19 4.46
C ASN A 328 16.56 -13.30 5.01
N ASP A 329 17.56 -12.96 4.17
CA ASP A 329 19.00 -12.96 4.46
C ASP A 329 19.60 -11.54 4.48
N GLY A 330 18.76 -10.52 4.67
CA GLY A 330 19.14 -9.13 4.79
C GLY A 330 19.74 -8.78 6.15
N PRO A 331 20.22 -7.53 6.31
CA PRO A 331 20.73 -7.05 7.59
C PRO A 331 19.60 -6.78 8.59
N ASP A 332 19.96 -6.73 9.86
CA ASP A 332 19.08 -6.22 10.92
C ASP A 332 18.64 -4.77 10.63
N PRO A 333 17.43 -4.35 11.07
CA PRO A 333 16.44 -5.14 11.80
C PRO A 333 15.41 -5.84 10.90
N THR A 334 15.35 -5.50 9.60
CA THR A 334 14.31 -6.06 8.73
C THR A 334 14.57 -7.51 8.38
N ASN A 335 15.84 -7.93 8.32
CA ASN A 335 16.29 -9.21 7.76
C ASN A 335 15.88 -9.41 6.29
N LEU A 336 15.35 -8.38 5.63
CA LEU A 336 14.89 -8.45 4.24
C LEU A 336 15.96 -7.90 3.30
N ARG A 337 16.19 -8.62 2.22
CA ARG A 337 17.04 -8.21 1.10
C ARG A 337 16.22 -8.18 -0.18
N TYR A 338 15.79 -6.98 -0.57
CA TYR A 338 15.20 -6.70 -1.87
C TYR A 338 16.30 -6.64 -2.93
N CYS A 339 16.55 -7.73 -3.63
CA CYS A 339 17.60 -7.89 -4.64
C CYS A 339 17.05 -7.59 -6.05
N MET A 340 17.24 -6.36 -6.53
CA MET A 340 16.55 -5.84 -7.70
C MET A 340 17.43 -5.81 -8.96
N ASN A 341 16.84 -5.96 -10.13
CA ASN A 341 17.51 -5.70 -11.40
C ASN A 341 17.64 -4.18 -11.61
N SER A 342 18.85 -3.69 -11.91
CA SER A 342 19.08 -2.31 -12.36
C SER A 342 18.29 -1.99 -13.62
N ALA A 343 18.18 -2.95 -14.56
CA ALA A 343 17.41 -2.82 -15.77
C ALA A 343 15.90 -2.60 -15.54
N ALA A 344 15.37 -2.93 -14.36
CA ALA A 344 13.98 -2.66 -14.02
C ALA A 344 13.74 -1.24 -13.46
N MET A 345 14.82 -0.49 -13.21
CA MET A 345 14.75 0.78 -12.49
C MET A 345 15.44 1.93 -13.24
N ARG A 346 15.05 3.15 -12.89
CA ARG A 346 15.76 4.38 -13.23
C ARG A 346 16.10 5.11 -11.94
N PHE A 347 17.36 5.50 -11.77
CA PHE A 347 17.78 6.31 -10.62
C PHE A 347 17.56 7.80 -10.89
N ILE A 348 17.03 8.51 -9.90
CA ILE A 348 16.80 9.96 -9.88
C ILE A 348 17.65 10.56 -8.77
N PRO A 349 18.74 11.29 -9.08
CA PRO A 349 19.54 11.97 -8.07
C PRO A 349 18.70 12.99 -7.29
N LYS A 350 18.95 13.15 -5.99
CA LYS A 350 18.21 14.08 -5.09
C LYS A 350 18.05 15.48 -5.72
N LYS A 351 19.10 15.99 -6.34
CA LYS A 351 19.13 17.31 -6.99
C LYS A 351 18.19 17.48 -8.20
N GLU A 352 17.78 16.39 -8.84
CA GLU A 352 16.85 16.42 -9.99
C GLU A 352 15.41 16.05 -9.58
N MET A 353 15.20 15.56 -8.35
CA MET A 353 13.89 15.02 -7.93
C MET A 353 12.76 16.04 -8.04
N GLU A 354 12.94 17.28 -7.58
CA GLU A 354 11.89 18.31 -7.69
C GLU A 354 11.53 18.59 -9.14
N LYS A 355 12.56 18.82 -9.98
CA LYS A 355 12.42 19.11 -11.40
C LYS A 355 11.76 17.98 -12.17
N GLU A 356 12.00 16.73 -11.77
CA GLU A 356 11.38 15.54 -12.36
C GLU A 356 10.02 15.18 -11.74
N GLY A 357 9.47 15.99 -10.83
CA GLY A 357 8.13 15.78 -10.27
C GLY A 357 8.07 14.78 -9.10
N TYR A 358 9.20 14.53 -8.45
CA TYR A 358 9.38 13.67 -7.28
C TYR A 358 9.65 14.45 -5.98
N GLY A 359 9.42 15.76 -5.95
CA GLY A 359 9.66 16.61 -4.77
C GLY A 359 8.94 16.12 -3.50
N ALA A 360 7.73 15.56 -3.63
CA ALA A 360 6.97 15.01 -2.51
C ALA A 360 7.61 13.77 -1.85
N TRP A 361 8.71 13.24 -2.39
CA TRP A 361 9.45 12.10 -1.87
C TRP A 361 10.81 12.49 -1.27
N LEU A 362 11.15 13.78 -1.23
CA LEU A 362 12.44 14.25 -0.72
C LEU A 362 12.67 13.91 0.76
N TRP A 363 11.59 13.88 1.55
CA TRP A 363 11.63 13.55 2.98
C TRP A 363 12.23 12.16 3.28
N LEU A 364 12.27 11.27 2.29
CA LEU A 364 12.88 9.94 2.40
C LEU A 364 14.41 9.97 2.36
N LEU A 365 15.01 11.11 2.00
CA LEU A 365 16.43 11.29 1.75
C LEU A 365 17.11 12.26 2.71
N ASP A 366 16.34 12.90 3.57
CA ASP A 366 16.88 13.81 4.59
C ASP A 366 17.52 13.02 5.74
#